data_AF-A0AAV4CZV5-F1
#
_entry.id   AF-A0AAV4CZV5-F1
#
_cell.length_a   1.000
_cell.length_b   1.000
_cell.length_c   1.000
_cell.angle_alpha   90.00
_cell.angle_beta   90.00
_cell.angle_gamma   90.00
#
_symmetry.space_group_name_H-M   'P 1'
#
loop_
_entity.id
_entity.type
_entity.pdbx_description
1 polymer ?
#
loop_
_entity_poly.entity_id
_entity_poly.type
_entity_poly.pdbx_seq_one_letter_code
_entity_poly.pdbx_strand_id
1 'polypeptide(L)'
;MNGQYAMWKLVLNKTGSSEGLVYQKYNEDNIDGKNSNESVVFLLRAIYRSHNVYCLNIDTKAGQEMINAARALARCVPNVFVASRLERVVYEGFSRLQADINCLGDLLQHPVRWRYVINMPGQQFPLR
;
A
#
# COMPACT_ATOMS: atom_id res chain seq x y z
N MET A 1 -14.32 16.49 5.43
CA MET A 1 -13.27 15.93 6.30
C MET A 1 -12.81 14.64 5.64
N ASN A 2 -11.78 14.78 4.81
CA ASN A 2 -11.50 13.89 3.69
C ASN A 2 -10.57 12.76 4.15
N GLY A 3 -11.10 11.53 4.17
CA GLY A 3 -10.33 10.34 4.51
C GLY A 3 -9.23 10.10 3.49
N GLN A 4 -8.00 9.95 3.96
CA GLN A 4 -6.83 9.71 3.15
C GLN A 4 -6.88 8.25 2.65
N TYR A 5 -7.23 8.06 1.39
CA TYR A 5 -7.39 6.73 0.80
C TYR A 5 -6.11 6.30 0.08
N ALA A 6 -5.28 5.53 0.79
CA ALA A 6 -4.72 4.27 0.31
C ALA A 6 -3.65 3.77 1.32
N MET A 7 -3.56 2.47 1.54
CA MET A 7 -2.55 1.87 2.42
C MET A 7 -1.80 0.81 1.62
N TRP A 8 -0.52 1.07 1.38
CA TRP A 8 0.37 0.24 0.57
C TRP A 8 1.29 -0.50 1.51
N LYS A 9 1.26 -1.83 1.48
CA LYS A 9 2.24 -2.61 2.22
C LYS A 9 3.31 -3.10 1.27
N LEU A 10 4.52 -2.60 1.46
CA LEU A 10 5.71 -3.00 0.73
C LEU A 10 6.35 -4.18 1.46
N VAL A 11 6.68 -5.22 0.73
CA VAL A 11 7.42 -6.36 1.26
C VAL A 11 8.67 -6.57 0.44
N LEU A 12 9.83 -6.47 1.11
CA LEU A 12 11.14 -6.52 0.48
C LEU A 12 11.74 -7.91 0.57
N ASN A 13 12.18 -8.45 -0.56
CA ASN A 13 13.04 -9.63 -0.61
C ASN A 13 14.49 -9.19 -0.80
N LYS A 14 15.36 -9.46 0.18
CA LYS A 14 16.75 -9.01 0.14
C LYS A 14 17.60 -10.00 -0.67
N THR A 15 17.89 -9.65 -1.92
CA THR A 15 19.14 -10.03 -2.60
C THR A 15 19.93 -8.75 -2.88
N GLY A 16 20.63 -8.25 -1.85
CA GLY A 16 21.70 -7.26 -1.99
C GLY A 16 21.31 -5.83 -2.39
N SER A 17 20.67 -5.08 -1.49
CA SER A 17 20.86 -3.63 -1.30
C SER A 17 19.87 -3.16 -0.23
N SER A 18 20.37 -2.59 0.85
CA SER A 18 19.57 -1.97 1.89
C SER A 18 19.50 -0.47 1.65
N GLU A 19 18.65 -0.03 0.73
CA GLU A 19 18.28 1.38 0.61
C GLU A 19 16.76 1.49 0.50
N GLY A 20 16.18 2.26 1.42
CA GLY A 20 14.74 2.44 1.54
C GLY A 20 14.26 2.56 2.99
N LEU A 21 14.96 3.34 3.82
CA LEU A 21 14.40 3.81 5.09
C LEU A 21 13.59 5.07 4.79
N VAL A 22 12.26 4.95 4.81
CA VAL A 22 11.36 6.10 4.66
C VAL A 22 11.25 6.80 6.02
N TYR A 23 11.82 7.99 6.12
CA TYR A 23 11.55 8.95 7.18
C TYR A 23 10.83 10.15 6.55
N GLN A 24 9.66 10.52 7.07
CA GLN A 24 9.02 11.78 6.73
C GLN A 24 8.66 12.55 8.01
N LYS A 25 9.13 13.81 8.06
CA LYS A 25 8.66 14.84 8.97
C LYS A 25 7.31 15.34 8.42
N TYR A 26 6.23 15.09 9.16
CA TYR A 26 4.87 15.49 8.78
C TYR A 26 4.72 17.02 8.94
N ASN A 27 4.22 17.71 7.92
CA ASN A 27 3.70 19.07 8.00
C ASN A 27 2.24 18.99 7.52
N GLU A 28 1.30 19.44 8.36
CA GLU A 28 -0.13 19.09 8.28
C GLU A 28 -0.96 19.90 7.27
N ASP A 29 -0.36 20.81 6.51
CA ASP A 29 -1.16 21.70 5.67
C ASP A 29 -1.18 21.24 4.20
N ASN A 30 -2.39 20.82 3.79
CA ASN A 30 -2.93 21.05 2.44
C ASN A 30 -2.57 20.03 1.34
N ILE A 31 -3.37 18.96 1.20
CA ILE A 31 -3.47 18.22 -0.07
C ILE A 31 -4.95 17.92 -0.38
N ASP A 32 -5.44 18.59 -1.42
CA ASP A 32 -6.77 18.46 -2.01
C ASP A 32 -7.05 17.00 -2.45
N GLY A 33 -8.25 16.52 -2.13
CA GLY A 33 -8.72 15.15 -2.33
C GLY A 33 -9.16 14.86 -3.76
N LYS A 34 -8.40 15.31 -4.77
CA LYS A 34 -8.68 15.08 -6.18
C LYS A 34 -7.56 14.23 -6.80
N ASN A 35 -7.93 13.01 -7.22
CA ASN A 35 -7.14 12.00 -7.95
C ASN A 35 -6.37 10.97 -7.10
N SER A 36 -7.10 10.22 -6.26
CA SER A 36 -6.53 9.12 -5.46
C SER A 36 -5.97 7.94 -6.28
N ASN A 37 -6.41 7.72 -7.53
CA ASN A 37 -5.92 6.64 -8.39
C ASN A 37 -4.51 6.90 -8.96
N GLU A 38 -4.20 8.15 -9.32
CA GLU A 38 -2.90 8.55 -9.87
C GLU A 38 -1.79 8.43 -8.82
N SER A 39 -2.05 8.86 -7.59
CA SER A 39 -1.10 8.78 -6.47
C SER A 39 -0.64 7.35 -6.19
N VAL A 40 -1.55 6.40 -6.31
CA VAL A 40 -1.32 4.97 -6.11
C VAL A 40 -0.37 4.39 -7.16
N VAL A 41 -0.67 4.63 -8.43
CA VAL A 41 0.15 4.13 -9.55
C VAL A 41 1.51 4.81 -9.52
N PHE A 42 1.54 6.10 -9.19
CA PHE A 42 2.77 6.89 -9.06
C PHE A 42 3.68 6.35 -7.94
N LEU A 43 3.14 6.13 -6.75
CA LEU A 43 3.89 5.53 -5.64
C LEU A 43 4.41 4.13 -6.03
N LEU A 44 3.53 3.26 -6.54
CA LEU A 44 3.92 1.91 -6.93
C LEU A 44 5.08 1.96 -7.94
N ARG A 45 5.02 2.80 -8.96
CA ARG A 45 6.10 2.97 -9.95
C ARG A 45 7.43 3.37 -9.31
N ALA A 46 7.42 4.26 -8.32
CA ALA A 46 8.64 4.72 -7.65
C ALA A 46 9.31 3.59 -6.85
N ILE A 47 8.52 2.78 -6.12
CA ILE A 47 9.03 1.72 -5.25
C ILE A 47 9.11 0.35 -5.92
N TYR A 48 8.63 0.21 -7.16
CA TYR A 48 8.50 -1.09 -7.81
C TYR A 48 9.87 -1.74 -8.07
N ARG A 49 10.00 -3.00 -7.66
CA ARG A 49 11.10 -3.90 -8.02
C ARG A 49 10.51 -5.29 -8.23
N SER A 50 11.01 -5.99 -9.24
CA SER A 50 10.51 -7.32 -9.64
C SER A 50 10.69 -8.40 -8.56
N HIS A 51 11.66 -8.24 -7.67
CA HIS A 51 11.94 -9.20 -6.59
C HIS A 51 11.12 -8.96 -5.31
N ASN A 52 10.43 -7.83 -5.20
CA ASN A 52 9.57 -7.50 -4.05
C ASN A 52 8.14 -7.99 -4.27
N VAL A 53 7.34 -7.98 -3.20
CA VAL A 53 5.91 -8.27 -3.27
C VAL A 53 5.13 -7.12 -2.62
N TYR A 54 3.98 -6.78 -3.19
CA TYR A 54 3.20 -5.62 -2.79
C TYR A 54 1.77 -6.05 -2.49
N CYS A 55 1.32 -5.79 -1.26
CA CYS A 55 -0.08 -5.94 -0.87
C CYS A 55 -0.76 -4.59 -0.85
N LEU A 56 -1.86 -4.47 -1.59
CA LEU A 56 -2.66 -3.26 -1.68
C LEU A 56 -3.86 -3.42 -0.76
N ASN A 57 -3.93 -2.58 0.28
CA ASN A 57 -5.13 -2.49 1.10
C ASN A 57 -5.84 -1.15 0.85
N ILE A 58 -7.09 -1.26 0.39
CA ILE A 58 -7.90 -0.13 -0.03
C ILE A 58 -9.05 -0.03 0.95
N ASP A 59 -9.27 1.15 1.50
CA ASP A 59 -10.42 1.41 2.35
C ASP A 59 -11.70 1.19 1.54
N THR A 60 -12.62 0.39 2.06
CA THR A 60 -13.93 0.17 1.43
C THR A 60 -14.73 1.46 1.28
N LYS A 61 -14.45 2.51 2.07
CA LYS A 61 -15.03 3.85 1.91
C LYS A 61 -14.61 4.57 0.62
N ALA A 62 -13.52 4.15 -0.04
CA ALA A 62 -13.06 4.75 -1.29
C ALA A 62 -13.98 4.45 -2.49
N GLY A 63 -14.96 3.55 -2.31
CA GLY A 63 -15.92 3.19 -3.34
C GLY A 63 -15.45 2.04 -4.25
N GLN A 64 -16.41 1.44 -4.95
CA GLN A 64 -16.17 0.24 -5.76
C GLN A 64 -15.27 0.50 -6.97
N GLU A 65 -15.32 1.72 -7.52
CA GLU A 65 -14.50 2.14 -8.65
C GLU A 65 -13.00 2.05 -8.34
N MET A 66 -12.57 2.59 -7.20
CA MET A 66 -11.16 2.57 -6.76
C MET A 66 -10.68 1.13 -6.52
N ILE A 67 -11.51 0.31 -5.87
CA ILE A 67 -11.20 -1.12 -5.64
C ILE A 67 -11.04 -1.85 -6.98
N ASN A 68 -11.93 -1.59 -7.94
CA ASN A 68 -11.87 -2.20 -9.27
C ASN A 68 -10.62 -1.75 -10.04
N ALA A 69 -10.26 -0.47 -9.98
CA ALA A 69 -9.06 0.07 -10.62
C ALA A 69 -7.79 -0.57 -10.06
N ALA A 70 -7.68 -0.70 -8.73
CA ALA A 70 -6.52 -1.33 -8.12
C ALA A 70 -6.45 -2.84 -8.39
N ARG A 71 -7.61 -3.54 -8.45
CA ARG A 71 -7.65 -4.94 -8.91
C ARG A 71 -7.22 -5.06 -10.36
N ALA A 72 -7.60 -4.11 -11.23
CA ALA A 72 -7.15 -4.07 -12.61
C ALA A 72 -5.63 -3.87 -12.71
N LEU A 73 -5.07 -2.95 -11.92
CA LEU A 73 -3.63 -2.76 -11.80
C LEU A 73 -2.90 -4.03 -11.33
N ALA A 74 -3.41 -4.67 -10.28
CA ALA A 74 -2.83 -5.90 -9.73
C ALA A 74 -2.83 -7.05 -10.75
N ARG A 75 -3.85 -7.15 -11.61
CA ARG A 75 -3.86 -8.14 -12.72
C ARG A 75 -2.73 -7.94 -13.73
N CYS A 76 -2.23 -6.71 -13.88
CA CYS A 76 -1.17 -6.39 -14.84
C CYS A 76 0.24 -6.54 -14.26
N VAL A 77 0.39 -6.61 -12.93
CA VAL A 77 1.70 -6.60 -12.26
C VAL A 77 1.81 -7.83 -11.35
N PRO A 78 2.59 -8.85 -11.73
CA PRO A 78 2.47 -10.22 -11.18
C PRO A 78 2.83 -10.37 -9.69
N ASN A 79 3.56 -9.42 -9.12
CA ASN A 79 3.98 -9.38 -7.72
C ASN A 79 3.21 -8.34 -6.89
N VAL A 80 2.06 -7.89 -7.40
CA VAL A 80 1.15 -6.96 -6.74
C VAL A 80 -0.21 -7.63 -6.61
N PHE A 81 -0.78 -7.61 -5.40
CA PHE A 81 -2.12 -8.16 -5.16
C PHE A 81 -2.92 -7.27 -4.21
N VAL A 82 -4.24 -7.30 -4.34
CA VAL A 82 -5.15 -6.64 -3.40
C VAL A 82 -5.44 -7.60 -2.25
N ALA A 83 -5.46 -7.11 -1.02
CA ALA A 83 -5.73 -7.92 0.17
C ALA A 83 -7.06 -8.69 0.03
N SER A 84 -7.08 -9.93 0.52
CA SER A 84 -8.24 -10.83 0.48
C SER A 84 -9.41 -10.29 1.31
N ARG A 85 -9.12 -9.55 2.37
CA ARG A 85 -10.08 -8.85 3.22
C ARG A 85 -9.77 -7.36 3.28
N LEU A 86 -10.74 -6.55 2.86
CA LEU A 86 -10.66 -5.09 2.89
C LEU A 86 -11.45 -4.56 4.08
N GLU A 87 -10.86 -3.62 4.81
CA GLU A 87 -11.49 -3.00 5.98
C GLU A 87 -12.13 -1.66 5.63
N ARG A 88 -13.18 -1.32 6.38
CA ARG A 88 -13.72 0.04 6.44
C ARG A 88 -12.87 0.84 7.44
N VAL A 89 -11.85 1.55 6.94
CA VAL A 89 -10.84 2.17 7.82
C VAL A 89 -11.44 3.38 8.54
N VAL A 90 -11.23 3.42 9.85
CA VAL A 90 -11.57 4.55 10.73
C VAL A 90 -10.26 5.14 11.22
N TYR A 91 -10.12 6.46 11.08
CA TYR A 91 -8.94 7.17 11.59
C TYR A 91 -8.83 6.95 13.11
N GLU A 92 -7.61 6.70 13.60
CA GLU A 92 -7.32 6.32 15.00
C GLU A 92 -8.06 5.07 15.51
N GLY A 93 -8.68 4.30 14.61
CA GLY A 93 -9.41 3.07 14.94
C GLY A 93 -8.59 1.80 14.71
N PHE A 94 -9.00 0.71 15.36
CA PHE A 94 -8.42 -0.62 15.20
C PHE A 94 -8.46 -1.13 13.75
N SER A 95 -9.43 -0.69 12.94
CA SER A 95 -9.56 -1.12 11.54
C SER A 95 -8.36 -0.73 10.67
N ARG A 96 -7.59 0.30 11.06
CA ARG A 96 -6.31 0.63 10.41
C ARG A 96 -5.25 -0.46 10.65
N LEU A 97 -5.16 -0.97 11.88
CA LEU A 97 -4.27 -2.09 12.21
C LEU A 97 -4.77 -3.40 11.59
N GLN A 98 -6.08 -3.63 11.60
CA GLN A 98 -6.68 -4.83 11.00
C GLN A 98 -6.39 -4.92 9.49
N ALA A 99 -6.44 -3.79 8.79
CA ALA A 99 -6.00 -3.68 7.40
C ALA A 99 -4.55 -4.15 7.18
N ASP A 100 -3.65 -3.75 8.08
CA ASP A 100 -2.25 -4.17 8.07
C ASP A 100 -2.09 -5.68 8.33
N ILE A 101 -2.90 -6.22 9.25
CA ILE A 101 -2.93 -7.65 9.61
C ILE A 101 -3.45 -8.49 8.45
N ASN A 102 -4.50 -8.04 7.76
CA ASN A 102 -5.06 -8.76 6.61
C ASN A 102 -4.01 -8.93 5.51
N CYS A 103 -3.31 -7.85 5.15
CA CYS A 103 -2.20 -7.94 4.20
C CYS A 103 -1.08 -8.89 4.68
N LEU A 104 -0.71 -8.85 5.97
CA LEU A 104 0.29 -9.77 6.51
C LEU A 104 -0.15 -11.24 6.41
N GLY A 105 -1.43 -11.52 6.69
CA GLY A 105 -1.99 -12.86 6.57
C GLY A 105 -1.90 -13.42 5.15
N ASP A 106 -2.15 -12.58 4.14
CA ASP A 106 -2.00 -12.96 2.74
C ASP A 106 -0.52 -13.13 2.34
N LEU A 107 0.35 -12.24 2.84
CA LEU A 107 1.80 -12.29 2.60
C LEU A 107 2.46 -13.54 3.17
N LEU A 108 1.98 -14.04 4.32
CA LEU A 108 2.45 -15.29 4.92
C LEU A 108 2.15 -16.51 4.06
N GLN A 109 1.10 -16.46 3.23
CA GLN A 109 0.71 -17.52 2.31
C GLN A 109 1.33 -17.35 0.91
N HIS A 110 1.99 -16.23 0.65
CA HIS A 110 2.57 -15.92 -0.65
C HIS A 110 3.83 -16.76 -0.92
N PRO A 111 4.06 -17.28 -2.15
CA PRO A 111 5.18 -18.17 -2.45
C PRO A 111 6.56 -17.51 -2.36
N VAL A 112 6.63 -16.19 -2.50
CA VAL A 112 7.89 -15.43 -2.41
C VAL A 112 8.35 -15.36 -0.96
N ARG A 113 9.57 -15.84 -0.70
CA ARG A 113 10.22 -15.74 0.61
C ARG A 113 10.78 -14.34 0.83
N TRP A 114 9.99 -13.48 1.46
CA TRP A 114 10.42 -12.15 1.86
C TRP A 114 11.15 -12.14 3.21
N ARG A 115 11.85 -11.05 3.54
CA ARG A 115 12.60 -10.90 4.81
C ARG A 115 12.08 -9.79 5.71
N TYR A 116 11.58 -8.70 5.11
CA TYR A 116 11.12 -7.53 5.85
C TYR A 116 9.83 -7.03 5.25
N VAL A 117 9.03 -6.38 6.10
CA VAL A 117 7.78 -5.74 5.74
C VAL A 117 7.86 -4.28 6.14
N ILE A 118 7.46 -3.41 5.22
CA ILE A 118 7.37 -1.96 5.41
C ILE A 118 5.92 -1.57 5.12
N ASN A 119 5.21 -1.06 6.14
CA ASN A 119 3.88 -0.50 5.96
C ASN A 119 4.01 0.97 5.52
N MET A 120 3.41 1.33 4.38
CA MET A 120 3.39 2.71 3.88
C MET A 120 1.95 3.20 3.67
N PRO A 121 1.50 4.28 4.34
CA PRO A 121 0.34 5.02 3.89
C PRO A 121 0.55 5.57 2.47
N GLY A 122 -0.51 5.72 1.70
CA GLY A 122 -0.45 6.22 0.31
C GLY A 122 -0.07 7.69 0.16
N GLN A 123 0.13 8.40 1.26
CA GLN A 123 0.67 9.76 1.27
C GLN A 123 2.17 9.81 1.55
N GLN A 124 2.77 8.69 1.95
CA GLN A 124 4.22 8.60 2.08
C GLN A 124 4.83 8.31 0.72
N PHE A 125 6.01 8.88 0.49
CA PHE A 125 6.75 8.71 -0.75
C PHE A 125 8.22 8.38 -0.45
N PRO A 126 8.87 7.49 -1.21
CA PRO A 126 10.29 7.21 -1.01
C PRO A 126 11.13 8.45 -1.28
N LEU A 127 12.07 8.73 -0.38
CA LEU A 127 13.11 9.76 -0.58
C LEU A 127 14.40 9.16 -1.14
N ARG A 128 14.53 7.84 -1.07
CA ARG A 128 15.61 7.00 -1.59
C ARG A 128 15.04 5.67 -2.03
#